data_AF-A0AAJ5Z1S5-F1
#
_entry.id   AF-A0AAJ5Z1S5-F1
#
_cell.length_a   1.000
_cell.length_b   1.000
_cell.length_c   1.000
_cell.angle_alpha   90.00
_cell.angle_beta   90.00
_cell.angle_gamma   90.00
#
_symmetry.space_group_name_H-M   'P 1'
#
loop_
_entity.id
_entity.type
_entity.pdbx_description
1 polymer ?
#
loop_
_entity_poly.entity_id
_entity_poly.type
_entity_poly.pdbx_seq_one_letter_code
_entity_poly.pdbx_strand_id
1 'polypeptide(L)'
;MERQPAPAVWPLREQLLLAQIVHQDGHVPPNWPSVSTHITSHPCMKETPRGRSADTCERVWTALMQAHVPSDTVRTDRGAQLALAQRLYAARLEELVSDIAAEDKAFHGLHEKIEGLRAGRYDDELQKHVQVEAPSEPGKEAASTVPVVSHVAETEEEAPDDDDDLQVEQDLLGDTADPSRADMGKHTAPPPSTTTTYSTRVRKRSRVMAASSSPSSSPELPAHTPRSHRAEEDESVSDAERDKSRRRTTQLLLMLHNQVSNHTHANLFDQPIKEMDAPNYYTVIKQPMDLKLMKQRIKEGAITSSMDLRRAFSLMFANALMYNHPGTEVHRMANEMRVATDEILDEFDRTPLGS
;
A
#
# COMPACT_ATOMS: atom_id res chain seq x y z
N MET A 1 -19.84 49.12 -1.23
CA MET A 1 -18.87 48.24 -1.92
C MET A 1 -18.41 47.20 -0.92
N GLU A 2 -19.12 46.07 -0.85
CA GLU A 2 -18.69 44.94 -0.03
C GLU A 2 -17.38 44.38 -0.59
N ARG A 3 -16.34 44.35 0.23
CA ARG A 3 -15.11 43.62 -0.07
C ARG A 3 -15.48 42.14 -0.16
N GLN A 4 -15.39 41.56 -1.36
CA GLN A 4 -15.46 40.11 -1.52
C GLN A 4 -14.33 39.49 -0.67
N PRO A 5 -14.64 38.50 0.20
CA PRO A 5 -13.60 37.77 0.91
C PRO A 5 -12.73 37.05 -0.11
N ALA A 6 -11.40 37.09 0.09
CA ALA A 6 -10.46 36.34 -0.73
C ALA A 6 -10.89 34.87 -0.80
N PRO A 7 -10.87 34.23 -1.99
CA PRO A 7 -11.32 32.85 -2.11
C PRO A 7 -10.45 31.97 -1.20
N ALA A 8 -11.09 31.21 -0.31
CA ALA A 8 -10.42 30.20 0.48
C ALA A 8 -9.69 29.25 -0.48
N VAL A 9 -8.36 29.32 -0.51
CA VAL A 9 -7.53 28.48 -1.37
C VAL A 9 -7.67 27.06 -0.84
N TRP A 10 -8.31 26.19 -1.62
CA TRP A 10 -8.45 24.78 -1.25
C TRP A 10 -7.06 24.14 -1.15
N PRO A 11 -6.82 23.19 -0.23
CA PRO A 11 -5.58 22.42 -0.19
C PRO A 11 -5.29 21.78 -1.55
N LEU A 12 -4.00 21.60 -1.90
CA LEU A 12 -3.59 21.08 -3.21
C LEU A 12 -4.21 19.71 -3.52
N ARG A 13 -4.34 18.87 -2.49
CA ARG A 13 -5.07 17.59 -2.53
C ARG A 13 -6.50 17.74 -3.04
N GLU A 14 -7.23 18.74 -2.56
CA GLU A 14 -8.63 18.97 -2.91
C GLU A 14 -8.76 19.63 -4.29
N GLN A 15 -7.83 20.49 -4.67
CA GLN A 15 -7.74 21.04 -6.02
C GLN A 15 -7.53 19.93 -7.05
N LEU A 16 -6.60 19.01 -6.79
CA LEU A 16 -6.35 17.85 -7.66
C LEU A 16 -7.58 16.96 -7.77
N LEU A 17 -8.25 16.68 -6.65
CA LEU A 17 -9.47 15.86 -6.63
C LEU A 17 -10.58 16.50 -7.47
N LEU A 18 -10.81 17.81 -7.32
CA LEU A 18 -11.78 18.55 -8.12
C LEU A 18 -11.46 18.41 -9.62
N ALA A 19 -10.19 18.56 -10.00
CA ALA A 19 -9.79 18.47 -11.40
C ALA A 19 -9.96 17.07 -11.98
N GLN A 20 -9.67 16.03 -11.20
CA GLN A 20 -9.90 14.63 -11.59
C GLN A 20 -11.38 14.33 -11.79
N ILE A 21 -12.24 14.77 -10.86
CA ILE A 21 -13.69 14.57 -10.94
C ILE A 21 -14.28 15.26 -12.17
N VAL A 22 -13.91 16.53 -12.41
CA VAL A 22 -14.40 17.28 -13.58
C VAL A 22 -13.97 16.61 -14.89
N HIS A 23 -12.73 16.12 -14.98
CA HIS A 23 -12.26 15.39 -16.16
C HIS A 23 -12.97 14.04 -16.35
N GLN A 24 -13.34 13.35 -15.26
CA GLN A 24 -14.01 12.06 -15.29
C GLN A 24 -15.51 12.17 -15.62
N ASP A 25 -16.21 13.17 -15.09
CA ASP A 25 -17.63 13.44 -15.38
C ASP A 25 -17.85 13.72 -16.88
N GLY A 26 -16.87 14.31 -17.57
CA GLY A 26 -16.86 14.44 -19.04
C GLY A 26 -17.92 15.36 -19.65
N HIS A 27 -18.76 16.00 -18.81
CA HIS A 27 -19.78 16.95 -19.24
C HIS A 27 -19.17 18.30 -19.63
N VAL A 28 -19.65 18.88 -20.74
CA VAL A 28 -19.30 20.24 -21.18
C VAL A 28 -20.59 21.05 -21.35
N PRO A 29 -20.88 22.02 -20.46
CA PRO A 29 -20.11 22.39 -19.26
C PRO A 29 -20.21 21.32 -18.13
N PRO A 30 -19.30 21.34 -17.14
CA PRO A 30 -19.33 20.41 -16.01
C PRO A 30 -20.65 20.46 -15.23
N ASN A 31 -21.12 19.31 -14.75
CA ASN A 31 -22.32 19.22 -13.92
C ASN A 31 -21.95 19.51 -12.45
N TRP A 32 -21.99 20.78 -12.05
CA TRP A 32 -21.54 21.19 -10.71
C TRP A 32 -22.27 20.52 -9.52
N PRO A 33 -23.58 20.27 -9.56
CA PRO A 33 -24.26 19.45 -8.54
C PRO A 33 -23.70 18.02 -8.43
N SER A 34 -23.41 17.36 -9.55
CA SER A 34 -22.78 16.04 -9.60
C SER A 34 -21.38 16.08 -9.02
N VAL A 35 -20.55 17.02 -9.50
CA VAL A 35 -19.17 17.24 -9.04
C VAL A 35 -19.12 17.51 -7.52
N SER A 36 -20.01 18.35 -7.00
CA SER A 36 -20.13 18.65 -5.57
C SER A 36 -20.51 17.39 -4.75
N THR A 37 -21.36 16.53 -5.30
CA THR A 37 -21.72 15.26 -4.65
C THR A 37 -20.54 14.28 -4.66
N HIS A 38 -19.83 14.15 -5.78
CA HIS A 38 -18.66 13.30 -5.91
C HIS A 38 -17.51 13.75 -5.01
N ILE A 39 -17.26 15.06 -4.92
CA ILE A 39 -16.15 15.56 -4.09
C ILE A 39 -16.45 15.35 -2.60
N THR A 40 -17.69 15.60 -2.15
CA THR A 40 -18.06 15.47 -0.74
C THR A 40 -18.18 14.03 -0.27
N SER A 41 -18.50 13.10 -1.17
CA SER A 41 -18.57 11.66 -0.85
C SER A 41 -17.22 10.94 -0.98
N HIS A 42 -16.18 11.62 -1.47
CA HIS A 42 -14.92 10.95 -1.78
C HIS A 42 -14.15 10.52 -0.52
N PRO A 43 -13.63 9.27 -0.43
CA PRO A 43 -12.97 8.73 0.77
C PRO A 43 -11.76 9.54 1.27
N CYS A 44 -11.18 10.36 0.40
CA CYS A 44 -9.98 11.12 0.70
C CYS A 44 -10.25 12.48 1.35
N MET A 45 -11.52 12.84 1.53
CA MET A 45 -11.96 14.03 2.26
C MET A 45 -11.97 13.74 3.76
N LYS A 46 -11.01 14.31 4.50
CA LYS A 46 -10.90 14.12 5.96
C LYS A 46 -11.73 15.11 6.77
N GLU A 47 -12.05 16.28 6.21
CA GLU A 47 -12.73 17.37 6.91
C GLU A 47 -14.17 17.57 6.42
N THR A 48 -15.04 18.02 7.34
CA THR A 48 -16.48 18.19 7.08
C THR A 48 -16.76 19.13 5.89
N PRO A 49 -17.88 18.93 5.15
CA PRO A 49 -18.14 19.53 3.83
C PRO A 49 -18.57 21.01 3.87
N ARG A 50 -18.12 21.81 4.85
CA ARG A 50 -18.47 23.24 4.86
C ARG A 50 -17.79 23.92 3.67
N GLY A 51 -18.61 24.50 2.78
CA GLY A 51 -18.13 25.29 1.66
C GLY A 51 -17.93 24.54 0.34
N ARG A 52 -18.27 23.25 0.21
CA ARG A 52 -18.09 22.46 -1.03
C ARG A 52 -19.38 22.31 -1.86
N SER A 53 -20.15 23.38 -1.96
CA SER A 53 -21.33 23.45 -2.84
C SER A 53 -20.93 23.48 -4.32
N ALA A 54 -21.91 23.26 -5.20
CA ALA A 54 -21.76 23.41 -6.65
C ALA A 54 -21.11 24.75 -7.02
N ASP A 55 -21.61 25.86 -6.47
CA ASP A 55 -21.10 27.22 -6.73
C ASP A 55 -19.65 27.41 -6.28
N THR A 56 -19.23 26.78 -5.18
CA THR A 56 -17.83 26.86 -4.75
C THR A 56 -16.94 26.00 -5.63
N CYS A 57 -17.39 24.81 -6.05
CA CYS A 57 -16.64 23.97 -6.98
C CYS A 57 -16.40 24.72 -8.30
N GLU A 58 -17.42 25.39 -8.83
CA GLU A 58 -17.31 26.20 -10.05
C GLU A 58 -16.33 27.37 -9.89
N ARG A 59 -16.41 28.11 -8.78
CA ARG A 59 -15.50 29.23 -8.51
C ARG A 59 -14.04 28.78 -8.40
N VAL A 60 -13.79 27.71 -7.64
CA VAL A 60 -12.44 27.15 -7.47
C VAL A 60 -11.92 26.62 -8.80
N TRP A 61 -12.73 25.88 -9.55
CA TRP A 61 -12.37 25.39 -10.88
C TRP A 61 -12.00 26.54 -11.83
N THR A 62 -12.82 27.60 -11.87
CA THR A 62 -12.58 28.75 -12.72
C THR A 62 -11.26 29.45 -12.37
N ALA A 63 -10.97 29.59 -11.07
CA ALA A 63 -9.70 30.14 -10.61
C ALA A 63 -8.50 29.25 -11.00
N LEU A 64 -8.61 27.92 -10.85
CA LEU A 64 -7.56 26.97 -11.26
C LEU A 64 -7.29 27.01 -12.76
N MET A 65 -8.35 27.03 -13.57
CA MET A 65 -8.22 27.13 -15.03
C MET A 65 -7.62 28.47 -15.46
N GLN A 66 -7.94 29.56 -14.76
CA GLN A 66 -7.30 30.86 -15.03
C GLN A 66 -5.83 30.90 -14.63
N ALA A 67 -5.47 30.30 -13.49
CA ALA A 67 -4.10 30.32 -12.97
C ALA A 67 -3.15 29.41 -13.77
N HIS A 68 -3.65 28.30 -14.30
CA HIS A 68 -2.80 27.27 -14.89
C HIS A 68 -3.01 27.09 -16.40
N VAL A 69 -4.17 27.44 -16.97
CA VAL A 69 -4.42 27.28 -18.41
C VAL A 69 -4.33 28.63 -19.13
N PRO A 70 -3.45 28.77 -20.14
CA PRO A 70 -3.30 30.00 -20.91
C PRO A 70 -4.64 30.50 -21.47
N SER A 71 -4.84 31.82 -21.50
CA SER A 71 -6.09 32.44 -21.95
C SER A 71 -6.45 32.12 -23.41
N ASP A 72 -5.48 31.78 -24.24
CA ASP A 72 -5.67 31.43 -25.65
C ASP A 72 -6.16 29.99 -25.86
N THR A 73 -6.21 29.18 -24.80
CA THR A 73 -6.69 27.79 -24.85
C THR A 73 -8.18 27.72 -24.52
N VAL A 74 -8.92 26.87 -25.24
CA VAL A 74 -10.32 26.57 -24.92
C VAL A 74 -10.37 25.83 -23.58
N ARG A 75 -10.65 26.56 -22.49
CA ARG A 75 -10.69 26.03 -21.11
C ARG A 75 -11.77 24.98 -20.87
N THR A 76 -12.69 24.77 -21.80
CA THR A 76 -13.68 23.69 -21.73
C THR A 76 -13.21 22.40 -22.41
N ASP A 77 -12.08 22.43 -23.11
CA ASP A 77 -11.52 21.26 -23.78
C ASP A 77 -11.02 20.21 -22.78
N ARG A 78 -11.21 18.94 -23.15
CA ARG A 78 -10.79 17.79 -22.34
C ARG A 78 -9.26 17.72 -22.19
N GLY A 79 -8.52 18.18 -23.20
CA GLY A 79 -7.06 18.30 -23.13
C GLY A 79 -6.61 19.33 -22.11
N ALA A 80 -7.25 20.50 -22.08
CA ALA A 80 -6.98 21.54 -21.07
C ALA A 80 -7.29 21.06 -19.64
N GLN A 81 -8.39 20.33 -19.46
CA GLN A 81 -8.76 19.72 -18.18
C GLN A 81 -7.72 18.68 -17.71
N LEU A 82 -7.27 17.81 -18.63
CA LEU A 82 -6.25 16.80 -18.32
C LEU A 82 -4.91 17.45 -17.96
N ALA A 83 -4.49 18.48 -18.71
CA ALA A 83 -3.25 19.20 -18.45
C ALA A 83 -3.25 19.86 -17.06
N LEU A 84 -4.39 20.42 -16.64
CA LEU A 84 -4.54 20.94 -15.27
C LEU A 84 -4.38 19.81 -14.24
N ALA A 85 -5.08 18.69 -14.41
CA ALA A 85 -5.00 17.56 -13.48
C ALA A 85 -3.57 16.99 -13.37
N GLN A 86 -2.86 16.85 -14.50
CA GLN A 86 -1.47 16.39 -14.53
C GLN A 86 -0.52 17.34 -13.78
N ARG A 87 -0.71 18.65 -13.94
CA ARG A 87 0.12 19.65 -13.23
C ARG A 87 -0.13 19.64 -11.73
N LEU A 88 -1.40 19.58 -11.31
CA LEU A 88 -1.76 19.48 -9.89
C LEU A 88 -1.26 18.16 -9.29
N TYR A 89 -1.23 17.07 -10.07
CA TYR A 89 -0.65 15.81 -9.66
C TYR A 89 0.86 15.92 -9.42
N ALA A 90 1.59 16.53 -10.36
CA ALA A 90 3.03 16.76 -10.20
C ALA A 90 3.33 17.60 -8.95
N ALA A 91 2.61 18.71 -8.75
CA ALA A 91 2.76 19.54 -7.57
C ALA A 91 2.45 18.79 -6.26
N ARG A 92 1.42 17.92 -6.25
CA ARG A 92 1.10 17.11 -5.07
C ARG A 92 2.16 16.04 -4.80
N LEU A 93 2.81 15.52 -5.84
CA LEU A 93 3.92 14.58 -5.69
C LEU A 93 5.13 15.27 -5.06
N GLU A 94 5.47 16.48 -5.51
CA GLU A 94 6.55 17.29 -4.89
C GLU A 94 6.25 17.60 -3.41
N GLU A 95 5.01 17.98 -3.09
CA GLU A 95 4.57 18.21 -1.72
C GLU A 95 4.75 16.95 -0.85
N LEU A 96 4.27 15.79 -1.33
CA LEU A 96 4.42 14.52 -0.61
C LEU A 96 5.87 14.10 -0.42
N VAL A 97 6.72 14.30 -1.44
CA VAL A 97 8.15 13.99 -1.35
C VAL A 97 8.82 14.90 -0.30
N SER A 98 8.46 16.18 -0.26
CA SER A 98 8.96 17.11 0.75
C SER A 98 8.50 16.73 2.16
N ASP A 99 7.23 16.33 2.32
CA ASP A 99 6.68 15.90 3.61
C ASP A 99 7.42 14.65 4.13
N ILE A 100 7.61 13.64 3.28
CA ILE A 100 8.35 12.41 3.62
C ILE A 100 9.79 12.76 4.03
N ALA A 101 10.48 13.60 3.26
CA ALA A 101 11.84 14.00 3.59
C ALA A 101 11.94 14.76 4.94
N ALA A 102 10.93 15.56 5.27
CA ALA A 102 10.86 16.27 6.54
C ALA A 102 10.61 15.30 7.71
N GLU A 103 9.70 14.34 7.54
CA GLU A 103 9.44 13.28 8.52
C GLU A 103 10.67 12.39 8.74
N ASP A 104 11.35 11.99 7.66
CA ASP A 104 12.60 11.23 7.74
C ASP A 104 13.65 11.99 8.52
N LYS A 105 13.83 13.29 8.25
CA LYS A 105 14.78 14.12 9.00
C LYS A 105 14.42 14.20 10.49
N ALA A 106 13.14 14.33 10.83
CA ALA A 106 12.68 14.34 12.21
C ALA A 106 12.94 12.99 12.90
N PHE A 107 12.67 11.89 12.20
CA PHE A 107 12.94 10.54 12.68
C PHE A 107 14.44 10.31 12.94
N HIS A 108 15.30 10.67 11.99
CA HIS A 108 16.76 10.56 12.15
C HIS A 108 17.25 11.40 13.33
N GLY A 109 16.73 12.63 13.52
CA GLY A 109 17.08 13.46 14.66
C GLY A 109 16.67 12.84 16.01
N LEU A 110 15.50 12.19 16.08
CA LEU A 110 15.09 11.46 17.28
C LEU A 110 15.97 10.23 17.52
N HIS A 111 16.33 9.50 16.46
CA HIS A 111 17.21 8.35 16.54
C HIS A 111 18.60 8.74 17.06
N GLU A 112 19.19 9.81 16.54
CA GLU A 112 20.46 10.35 17.03
C GLU A 112 20.40 10.76 18.51
N LYS A 113 19.27 11.34 18.93
CA LYS A 113 19.05 11.69 20.34
C LYS A 113 19.00 10.45 21.24
N ILE A 114 18.31 9.39 20.81
CA ILE A 114 18.23 8.11 21.55
C ILE A 114 19.61 7.47 21.66
N GLU A 115 20.36 7.42 20.56
CA GLU A 115 21.73 6.89 20.56
C GLU A 115 22.67 7.74 21.43
N GLY A 116 22.48 9.05 21.45
CA GLY A 116 23.21 9.92 22.36
C GLY A 116 22.90 9.66 23.83
N LEU A 117 21.64 9.39 24.18
CA LEU A 117 21.25 9.00 25.54
C LEU A 117 21.83 7.63 25.93
N ARG A 118 21.79 6.63 25.03
CA ARG A 118 22.41 5.31 25.29
C ARG A 118 23.91 5.40 25.49
N ALA A 119 24.58 6.29 24.77
CA ALA A 119 26.02 6.51 24.87
C ALA A 119 26.43 7.42 26.05
N GLY A 120 25.49 7.82 26.92
CA GLY A 120 25.76 8.67 28.09
C GLY A 120 26.14 10.12 27.75
N ARG A 121 25.97 10.56 26.51
CA ARG A 121 26.37 11.92 26.05
C ARG A 121 25.59 13.06 26.70
N TYR A 122 24.50 12.74 27.40
CA TYR A 122 23.65 13.71 28.08
C TYR A 122 23.68 13.56 29.61
N ASP A 123 24.46 12.62 30.16
CA ASP A 123 24.44 12.29 31.59
C ASP A 123 24.94 13.47 32.46
N ASP A 124 25.98 14.18 32.01
CA ASP A 124 26.52 15.37 32.69
C ASP A 124 25.50 16.52 32.79
N GLU A 125 24.64 16.65 31.79
CA GLU A 125 23.61 17.69 31.72
C GLU A 125 22.43 17.34 32.64
N LEU A 126 22.03 16.06 32.67
CA LEU A 126 21.05 15.56 33.64
C LEU A 126 21.54 15.72 35.08
N GLN A 127 22.81 15.43 35.35
CA GLN A 127 23.37 15.49 36.70
C GLN A 127 23.42 16.91 37.26
N LYS A 128 23.60 17.92 36.39
CA LYS A 128 23.48 19.34 36.76
C LYS A 128 22.05 19.74 37.09
N HIS A 129 21.05 19.25 36.35
CA HIS A 129 19.65 19.54 36.65
C HIS A 129 19.18 18.89 37.95
N VAL A 130 19.68 17.69 38.29
CA VAL A 130 19.39 17.01 39.57
C VAL A 130 20.01 17.75 40.77
N GLN A 131 21.18 18.40 40.62
CA GLN A 131 21.81 19.16 41.70
C GLN A 131 21.13 20.51 42.02
N VAL A 132 20.39 21.09 41.07
CA VAL A 132 19.74 22.40 41.24
C VAL A 132 18.39 22.30 41.98
N GLU A 133 17.74 21.13 41.98
CA GLU A 133 16.47 20.91 42.68
C GLU A 133 16.59 20.58 44.17
N ALA A 134 17.81 20.46 44.73
CA ALA A 134 17.99 20.28 46.17
C ALA A 134 17.73 21.61 46.91
N PRO A 135 16.66 21.75 47.73
CA PRO A 135 16.44 22.98 48.49
C PRO A 135 17.50 23.08 49.59
N SER A 136 18.28 24.15 49.54
CA SER A 136 19.17 24.52 50.63
C SER A 136 18.39 25.32 51.67
N GLU A 137 18.15 24.73 52.84
CA GLU A 137 17.92 25.49 54.08
C GLU A 137 18.99 25.12 55.13
N PRO A 138 19.59 26.11 55.81
CA PRO A 138 20.56 25.85 56.86
C PRO A 138 19.87 25.69 58.23
N GLY A 139 20.09 24.54 58.86
CA GLY A 139 20.19 24.41 60.31
C GLY A 139 18.89 24.17 61.09
N LYS A 140 18.69 22.90 61.47
CA LYS A 140 18.41 22.51 62.86
C LYS A 140 18.66 21.02 63.06
N GLU A 141 19.54 20.72 64.02
CA GLU A 141 19.80 19.39 64.55
C GLU A 141 18.51 18.73 65.05
N ALA A 142 18.25 17.51 64.60
CA ALA A 142 17.64 16.47 65.42
C ALA A 142 17.97 15.10 64.82
N ALA A 143 18.63 14.27 65.61
CA ALA A 143 19.10 12.94 65.28
C ALA A 143 17.97 11.98 64.86
N SER A 144 18.24 11.11 63.89
CA SER A 144 17.62 9.77 63.80
C SER A 144 18.42 8.84 62.88
N THR A 145 19.40 8.17 63.48
CA THR A 145 19.78 6.75 63.33
C THR A 145 19.71 6.00 61.97
N VAL A 146 20.91 5.78 61.38
CA VAL A 146 21.55 4.49 60.93
C VAL A 146 20.94 3.69 59.74
N PRO A 147 21.72 2.95 58.89
CA PRO A 147 23.13 3.06 58.48
C PRO A 147 23.38 3.13 56.95
N VAL A 148 24.54 3.70 56.62
CA VAL A 148 25.33 3.43 55.42
C VAL A 148 25.97 2.04 55.54
N VAL A 149 25.93 1.22 54.47
CA VAL A 149 26.90 0.14 54.27
C VAL A 149 27.67 0.44 53.00
N SER A 150 28.95 0.77 53.19
CA SER A 150 29.99 0.74 52.17
C SER A 150 31.22 0.11 52.82
N HIS A 151 31.78 -0.89 52.14
CA HIS A 151 33.06 -1.60 52.30
C HIS A 151 32.84 -3.06 51.88
N VAL A 152 33.67 -3.77 51.09
CA VAL A 152 35.15 -3.86 50.99
C VAL A 152 35.46 -4.37 49.56
N ALA A 153 36.33 -3.73 48.77
CA ALA A 153 37.76 -4.03 48.49
C ALA A 153 38.13 -5.44 47.98
N GLU A 154 39.11 -5.44 47.07
CA GLU A 154 39.67 -6.47 46.19
C GLU A 154 40.19 -7.74 46.87
N THR A 155 40.19 -8.86 46.12
CA THR A 155 41.28 -9.87 46.11
C THR A 155 41.27 -10.68 44.81
N GLU A 156 42.48 -11.08 44.40
CA GLU A 156 42.92 -11.73 43.16
C GLU A 156 42.51 -13.22 42.99
N GLU A 157 42.99 -13.80 41.88
CA GLU A 157 42.96 -15.21 41.40
C GLU A 157 41.75 -15.61 40.54
N GLU A 158 41.86 -16.32 39.42
CA GLU A 158 42.94 -16.86 38.59
C GLU A 158 42.27 -17.24 37.25
N ALA A 159 43.06 -17.41 36.18
CA ALA A 159 42.58 -17.98 34.92
C ALA A 159 42.07 -19.43 35.10
N PRO A 160 41.33 -19.95 34.10
CA PRO A 160 42.00 -21.01 33.34
C PRO A 160 41.85 -20.83 31.82
N ASP A 161 42.97 -21.06 31.14
CA ASP A 161 43.03 -21.63 29.80
C ASP A 161 42.30 -22.98 29.80
N ASP A 162 41.55 -23.26 28.73
CA ASP A 162 41.62 -24.54 28.03
C ASP A 162 40.97 -24.39 26.64
N ASP A 163 41.84 -24.50 25.64
CA ASP A 163 41.58 -24.88 24.26
C ASP A 163 41.00 -26.32 24.17
N ASP A 164 40.58 -26.70 22.96
CA ASP A 164 40.11 -28.02 22.50
C ASP A 164 38.68 -28.43 22.94
N ASP A 165 37.77 -28.84 22.06
CA ASP A 165 37.97 -29.69 20.89
C ASP A 165 36.97 -29.37 19.76
N LEU A 166 37.53 -29.34 18.55
CA LEU A 166 36.81 -29.56 17.29
C LEU A 166 36.49 -31.06 17.13
N GLN A 167 35.42 -31.37 16.37
CA GLN A 167 35.28 -32.60 15.54
C GLN A 167 35.08 -33.91 16.34
N VAL A 168 34.04 -34.73 16.19
CA VAL A 168 33.63 -35.60 15.06
C VAL A 168 32.41 -36.37 15.65
N GLU A 169 31.25 -36.46 15.01
CA GLU A 169 30.92 -37.67 14.24
C GLU A 169 29.75 -37.45 13.26
N GLN A 170 30.02 -38.03 12.10
CA GLN A 170 29.23 -38.21 10.92
C GLN A 170 28.32 -39.44 11.11
N ASP A 171 27.34 -39.56 10.22
CA ASP A 171 26.56 -40.77 9.88
C ASP A 171 25.31 -41.07 10.72
N LEU A 172 24.14 -40.84 10.11
CA LEU A 172 23.36 -41.95 9.55
C LEU A 172 22.32 -41.41 8.55
N LEU A 173 22.64 -41.51 7.26
CA LEU A 173 21.66 -41.59 6.18
C LEU A 173 21.53 -43.06 5.75
N GLY A 174 20.30 -43.47 5.44
CA GLY A 174 19.95 -44.75 4.81
C GLY A 174 19.27 -45.72 5.76
N ASP A 175 18.23 -46.47 5.40
CA ASP A 175 17.61 -46.69 4.11
C ASP A 175 16.27 -47.44 4.34
N THR A 176 15.36 -47.32 3.38
CA THR A 176 14.21 -48.19 3.02
C THR A 176 13.51 -49.10 4.06
N ALA A 177 12.17 -49.03 4.12
CA ALA A 177 11.25 -50.07 3.58
C ALA A 177 9.86 -50.07 4.26
N ASP A 178 8.83 -50.02 3.40
CA ASP A 178 7.44 -50.45 3.63
C ASP A 178 7.38 -51.99 3.79
N PRO A 179 6.48 -52.57 4.61
CA PRO A 179 5.24 -53.11 4.04
C PRO A 179 3.98 -53.00 4.93
N SER A 180 2.89 -52.52 4.34
CA SER A 180 1.50 -53.05 4.35
C SER A 180 1.13 -54.11 5.43
N ARG A 181 0.12 -53.86 6.29
CA ARG A 181 -1.33 -54.20 6.09
C ARG A 181 -2.18 -54.17 7.40
N ALA A 182 -3.33 -53.48 7.33
CA ALA A 182 -4.65 -53.75 7.95
C ALA A 182 -4.83 -53.81 9.49
N ASP A 183 -5.63 -52.90 10.09
CA ASP A 183 -7.11 -52.96 10.23
C ASP A 183 -7.66 -52.24 11.50
N MET A 184 -8.87 -51.69 11.37
CA MET A 184 -9.89 -51.33 12.39
C MET A 184 -9.73 -50.15 13.39
N GLY A 185 -10.51 -49.08 13.14
CA GLY A 185 -11.69 -48.82 13.99
C GLY A 185 -11.79 -47.57 14.90
N LYS A 186 -12.55 -46.56 14.41
CA LYS A 186 -13.53 -45.66 15.09
C LYS A 186 -13.12 -44.50 16.04
N HIS A 187 -13.56 -43.31 15.58
CA HIS A 187 -14.18 -42.15 16.26
C HIS A 187 -13.51 -41.47 17.48
N THR A 188 -13.18 -40.18 17.33
CA THR A 188 -13.95 -39.03 17.88
C THR A 188 -13.32 -37.70 17.44
N ALA A 189 -14.15 -36.68 17.22
CA ALA A 189 -13.79 -35.36 16.69
C ALA A 189 -13.53 -34.32 17.79
N PRO A 190 -12.79 -33.23 17.49
CA PRO A 190 -12.96 -31.94 18.14
C PRO A 190 -13.32 -30.80 17.14
N PRO A 191 -13.80 -29.63 17.62
CA PRO A 191 -14.68 -28.73 16.86
C PRO A 191 -13.97 -27.67 16.00
N PRO A 192 -14.67 -27.01 15.05
CA PRO A 192 -14.10 -26.01 14.16
C PRO A 192 -14.39 -24.57 14.61
N SER A 193 -13.40 -23.67 14.44
CA SER A 193 -13.54 -22.19 14.43
C SER A 193 -12.19 -21.60 13.99
N THR A 194 -12.04 -20.59 13.14
CA THR A 194 -12.95 -19.65 12.46
C THR A 194 -12.17 -19.07 11.27
N THR A 195 -12.62 -19.29 10.04
CA THR A 195 -12.09 -18.60 8.85
C THR A 195 -13.10 -17.55 8.41
N THR A 196 -12.80 -16.28 8.71
CA THR A 196 -13.56 -15.13 8.24
C THR A 196 -13.14 -14.82 6.81
N THR A 197 -13.86 -15.36 5.83
CA THR A 197 -13.76 -14.97 4.42
C THR A 197 -14.83 -13.94 4.11
N TYR A 198 -14.43 -12.68 3.93
CA TYR A 198 -15.30 -11.62 3.43
C TYR A 198 -15.32 -11.69 1.88
N SER A 199 -16.26 -12.46 1.33
CA SER A 199 -16.58 -12.42 -0.11
C SER A 199 -17.75 -11.47 -0.34
N THR A 200 -17.49 -10.36 -1.05
CA THR A 200 -18.50 -9.42 -1.54
C THR A 200 -19.34 -10.05 -2.64
N ARG A 201 -20.62 -10.31 -2.36
CA ARG A 201 -21.62 -10.77 -3.35
C ARG A 201 -22.13 -9.58 -4.18
N VAL A 202 -21.83 -9.60 -5.48
CA VAL A 202 -22.55 -8.83 -6.50
C VAL A 202 -23.90 -9.51 -6.76
N ARG A 203 -25.00 -8.86 -6.38
CA ARG A 203 -26.37 -9.31 -6.68
C ARG A 203 -26.77 -8.85 -8.08
N LYS A 204 -26.73 -9.77 -9.04
CA LYS A 204 -27.39 -9.68 -10.35
C LYS A 204 -28.89 -9.89 -10.15
N ARG A 205 -29.72 -8.87 -10.40
CA ARG A 205 -31.19 -8.99 -10.35
C ARG A 205 -31.71 -9.33 -11.74
N SER A 206 -32.36 -10.48 -11.83
CA SER A 206 -33.00 -11.07 -13.00
C SER A 206 -34.31 -10.37 -13.35
N ARG A 207 -34.58 -10.27 -14.66
CA ARG A 207 -35.84 -9.89 -15.29
C ARG A 207 -37.01 -10.76 -14.81
N VAL A 208 -38.17 -10.14 -14.61
CA VAL A 208 -39.48 -10.79 -14.73
C VAL A 208 -40.42 -9.91 -15.54
N MET A 209 -41.13 -10.56 -16.46
CA MET A 209 -42.12 -10.02 -17.38
C MET A 209 -43.43 -9.69 -16.65
N ALA A 210 -44.11 -8.62 -17.03
CA ALA A 210 -45.56 -8.50 -16.90
C ALA A 210 -46.10 -7.51 -17.94
N ALA A 211 -47.05 -7.99 -18.75
CA ALA A 211 -47.77 -7.25 -19.77
C ALA A 211 -48.98 -6.52 -19.18
N SER A 212 -49.31 -5.34 -19.71
CA SER A 212 -50.69 -4.85 -19.80
C SER A 212 -50.82 -3.79 -20.91
N SER A 213 -51.85 -3.99 -21.72
CA SER A 213 -52.41 -3.17 -22.81
C SER A 213 -53.28 -2.03 -22.22
N SER A 214 -53.59 -0.86 -22.80
CA SER A 214 -53.97 -0.44 -24.16
C SER A 214 -53.91 1.13 -24.29
N PRO A 215 -54.60 1.88 -25.21
CA PRO A 215 -53.94 2.69 -26.27
C PRO A 215 -54.37 4.19 -26.36
N SER A 216 -53.72 5.02 -27.20
CA SER A 216 -54.30 6.18 -27.94
C SER A 216 -53.22 6.88 -28.81
N SER A 217 -53.29 6.79 -30.15
CA SER A 217 -53.69 7.83 -31.15
C SER A 217 -52.69 9.00 -31.31
N SER A 218 -51.77 9.06 -32.31
CA SER A 218 -51.91 9.45 -33.74
C SER A 218 -50.86 10.58 -34.05
N PRO A 219 -50.51 10.97 -35.30
CA PRO A 219 -50.23 10.22 -36.53
C PRO A 219 -48.85 10.56 -37.19
N GLU A 220 -48.40 9.72 -38.12
CA GLU A 220 -47.25 9.86 -39.04
C GLU A 220 -47.54 10.74 -40.28
N LEU A 221 -46.50 11.40 -40.83
CA LEU A 221 -46.30 11.67 -42.27
C LEU A 221 -44.78 11.83 -42.62
N PRO A 222 -44.36 11.67 -43.90
CA PRO A 222 -43.07 11.06 -44.27
C PRO A 222 -42.07 11.98 -45.01
N ALA A 223 -40.86 11.42 -45.23
CA ALA A 223 -39.98 11.53 -46.41
C ALA A 223 -38.56 12.13 -46.23
N HIS A 224 -37.59 11.21 -46.22
CA HIS A 224 -36.34 11.16 -47.01
C HIS A 224 -35.46 12.40 -47.20
N THR A 225 -34.26 12.34 -46.61
CA THR A 225 -33.01 12.82 -47.24
C THR A 225 -31.90 11.79 -47.01
N PRO A 226 -31.13 11.37 -48.03
CA PRO A 226 -30.06 10.39 -47.84
C PRO A 226 -28.82 11.10 -47.28
N ARG A 227 -28.52 10.84 -45.99
CA ARG A 227 -27.28 11.26 -45.36
C ARG A 227 -26.23 10.19 -45.61
N SER A 228 -25.15 10.59 -46.29
CA SER A 228 -23.95 9.80 -46.54
C SER A 228 -23.50 9.09 -45.27
N HIS A 229 -23.66 7.77 -45.25
CA HIS A 229 -23.06 6.88 -44.27
C HIS A 229 -21.57 6.75 -44.63
N ARG A 230 -20.74 7.62 -44.03
CA ARG A 230 -19.35 7.27 -43.78
C ARG A 230 -19.38 6.33 -42.59
N ALA A 231 -19.37 5.03 -42.87
CA ALA A 231 -19.22 4.00 -41.84
C ALA A 231 -17.85 4.19 -41.20
N GLU A 232 -17.84 4.71 -39.97
CA GLU A 232 -16.74 4.46 -39.06
C GLU A 232 -16.89 3.01 -38.61
N GLU A 233 -16.02 2.15 -39.13
CA GLU A 233 -15.89 0.76 -38.70
C GLU A 233 -15.39 0.77 -37.25
N ASP A 234 -16.31 0.63 -36.32
CA ASP A 234 -16.04 0.36 -34.91
C ASP A 234 -15.55 -1.10 -34.80
N GLU A 235 -14.23 -1.27 -34.80
CA GLU A 235 -13.53 -2.55 -34.57
C GLU A 235 -13.79 -3.04 -33.13
N SER A 236 -14.97 -3.60 -32.90
CA SER A 236 -15.31 -4.26 -31.64
C SER A 236 -14.60 -5.63 -31.60
N VAL A 237 -13.43 -5.68 -30.96
CA VAL A 237 -12.68 -6.93 -30.69
C VAL A 237 -13.62 -7.96 -30.07
N SER A 238 -13.65 -9.17 -30.65
CA SER A 238 -14.58 -10.23 -30.23
C SER A 238 -14.31 -10.70 -28.79
N ASP A 239 -15.34 -11.18 -28.09
CA ASP A 239 -15.19 -11.74 -26.74
C ASP A 239 -14.21 -12.93 -26.72
N ALA A 240 -14.12 -13.68 -27.82
CA ALA A 240 -13.16 -14.78 -27.97
C ALA A 240 -11.70 -14.28 -28.03
N GLU A 241 -11.44 -13.17 -28.70
CA GLU A 241 -10.12 -12.55 -28.77
C GLU A 241 -9.70 -11.95 -27.42
N ARG A 242 -10.64 -11.34 -26.70
CA ARG A 242 -10.41 -10.85 -25.33
C ARG A 242 -10.06 -11.98 -24.37
N ASP A 243 -10.77 -13.11 -24.46
CA ASP A 243 -10.47 -14.29 -23.66
C ASP A 243 -9.12 -14.92 -24.02
N LYS A 244 -8.76 -14.97 -25.31
CA LYS A 244 -7.47 -15.46 -25.77
C LYS A 244 -6.33 -14.55 -25.29
N SER A 245 -6.52 -13.23 -25.38
CA SER A 245 -5.58 -12.22 -24.87
C SER A 245 -5.38 -12.38 -23.36
N ARG A 246 -6.47 -12.47 -22.59
CA ARG A 246 -6.41 -12.68 -21.13
C ARG A 246 -5.61 -13.94 -20.77
N ARG A 247 -5.85 -15.07 -21.45
CA ARG A 247 -5.10 -16.32 -21.22
C ARG A 247 -3.61 -16.16 -21.52
N ARG A 248 -3.26 -15.45 -22.61
CA ARG A 248 -1.86 -15.15 -22.96
C ARG A 248 -1.20 -14.31 -21.87
N THR A 249 -1.86 -13.26 -21.40
CA THR A 249 -1.37 -12.42 -20.30
C THR A 249 -1.19 -13.23 -19.02
N THR A 250 -2.19 -14.02 -18.62
CA THR A 250 -2.07 -14.92 -17.45
C THR A 250 -0.87 -15.86 -17.57
N GLN A 251 -0.61 -16.43 -18.76
CA GLN A 251 0.53 -17.31 -18.99
C GLN A 251 1.87 -16.58 -18.84
N LEU A 252 1.98 -15.35 -19.36
CA LEU A 252 3.19 -14.52 -19.22
C LEU A 252 3.45 -14.17 -17.75
N LEU A 253 2.41 -13.79 -17.00
CA LEU A 253 2.53 -13.48 -15.57
C LEU A 253 2.95 -14.69 -14.75
N LEU A 254 2.42 -15.88 -15.07
CA LEU A 254 2.85 -17.12 -14.43
C LEU A 254 4.31 -17.47 -14.77
N MET A 255 4.77 -17.18 -15.98
CA MET A 255 6.17 -17.38 -16.37
C MET A 255 7.11 -16.50 -15.54
N LEU A 256 6.81 -15.21 -15.41
CA LEU A 256 7.57 -14.28 -14.57
C LEU A 256 7.54 -14.69 -13.10
N HIS A 257 6.36 -15.05 -12.59
CA HIS A 257 6.21 -15.55 -11.23
C HIS A 257 7.09 -16.78 -10.97
N ASN A 258 7.14 -17.72 -11.90
CA ASN A 258 7.98 -18.92 -11.78
C ASN A 258 9.48 -18.58 -11.84
N GLN A 259 9.91 -17.62 -12.65
CA GLN A 259 11.31 -17.17 -12.68
C GLN A 259 11.76 -16.66 -11.31
N VAL A 260 10.94 -15.82 -10.67
CA VAL A 260 11.20 -15.32 -9.32
C VAL A 260 11.12 -16.44 -8.28
N SER A 261 10.18 -17.37 -8.43
CA SER A 261 10.01 -18.51 -7.51
C SER A 261 11.17 -19.53 -7.56
N ASN A 262 12.02 -19.46 -8.58
CA ASN A 262 13.23 -20.29 -8.70
C ASN A 262 14.47 -19.65 -8.04
N HIS A 263 14.33 -18.46 -7.47
CA HIS A 263 15.41 -17.81 -6.73
C HIS A 263 15.83 -18.64 -5.51
N THR A 264 17.11 -18.64 -5.15
CA THR A 264 17.69 -19.41 -4.03
C THR A 264 16.92 -19.23 -2.73
N HIS A 265 16.48 -18.01 -2.45
CA HIS A 265 15.77 -17.63 -1.21
C HIS A 265 14.23 -17.65 -1.32
N ALA A 266 13.67 -18.17 -2.42
CA ALA A 266 12.22 -18.16 -2.66
C ALA A 266 11.43 -19.02 -1.65
N ASN A 267 12.07 -20.03 -1.06
CA ASN A 267 11.49 -20.89 -0.04
C ASN A 267 10.97 -20.12 1.19
N LEU A 268 11.61 -19.01 1.56
CA LEU A 268 11.16 -18.13 2.66
C LEU A 268 9.81 -17.46 2.39
N PHE A 269 9.43 -17.35 1.11
CA PHE A 269 8.24 -16.63 0.67
C PHE A 269 7.18 -17.53 0.03
N ASP A 270 7.39 -18.85 0.03
CA ASP A 270 6.51 -19.79 -0.69
C ASP A 270 5.12 -19.93 -0.05
N GLN A 271 5.03 -19.78 1.28
CA GLN A 271 3.80 -19.96 2.04
C GLN A 271 3.54 -18.77 2.99
N PRO A 272 2.28 -18.55 3.39
CA PRO A 272 1.96 -17.61 4.46
C PRO A 272 2.74 -17.92 5.74
N ILE A 273 3.20 -16.87 6.41
CA ILE A 273 3.97 -16.98 7.65
C ILE A 273 3.08 -17.47 8.79
N LYS A 274 3.54 -18.44 9.58
CA LYS A 274 2.80 -18.91 10.77
C LYS A 274 3.18 -18.06 11.98
N GLU A 275 2.24 -17.91 12.91
CA GLU A 275 2.46 -17.15 14.15
C GLU A 275 3.65 -17.68 14.99
N MET A 276 3.91 -18.99 14.91
CA MET A 276 5.04 -19.62 15.61
C MET A 276 6.41 -19.28 15.01
N ASP A 277 6.45 -18.99 13.71
CA ASP A 277 7.68 -18.66 12.98
C ASP A 277 7.99 -17.15 13.10
N ALA A 278 6.94 -16.34 13.27
CA ALA A 278 7.03 -14.89 13.42
C ALA A 278 5.99 -14.37 14.44
N PRO A 279 6.38 -14.20 15.72
CA PRO A 279 5.47 -13.74 16.76
C PRO A 279 4.91 -12.33 16.47
N ASN A 280 3.60 -12.16 16.61
CA ASN A 280 2.89 -10.91 16.37
C ASN A 280 2.91 -10.42 14.91
N TYR A 281 3.30 -11.26 13.94
CA TYR A 281 3.45 -10.87 12.53
C TYR A 281 2.18 -10.21 11.97
N TYR A 282 1.01 -10.82 12.17
CA TYR A 282 -0.27 -10.29 11.66
C TYR A 282 -0.78 -9.06 12.43
N THR A 283 -0.18 -8.74 13.57
CA THR A 283 -0.48 -7.48 14.28
C THR A 283 0.28 -6.31 13.67
N VAL A 284 1.50 -6.55 13.17
CA VAL A 284 2.37 -5.55 12.55
C VAL A 284 2.06 -5.42 11.06
N ILE A 285 2.02 -6.54 10.34
CA ILE A 285 1.79 -6.61 8.89
C ILE A 285 0.30 -6.69 8.58
N LYS A 286 -0.24 -5.63 7.94
CA LYS A 286 -1.68 -5.53 7.64
C LYS A 286 -2.10 -6.21 6.34
N GLN A 287 -1.18 -6.33 5.39
CA GLN A 287 -1.43 -6.91 4.07
C GLN A 287 -0.38 -7.98 3.78
N PRO A 288 -0.49 -9.18 4.35
CA PRO A 288 0.43 -10.27 4.08
C PRO A 288 0.39 -10.66 2.59
N MET A 289 1.55 -11.05 2.06
CA MET A 289 1.72 -11.51 0.68
C MET A 289 2.79 -12.60 0.63
N ASP A 290 2.56 -13.60 -0.21
CA ASP A 290 3.45 -14.75 -0.43
C ASP A 290 3.33 -15.23 -1.89
N LEU A 291 4.30 -16.03 -2.35
CA LEU A 291 4.39 -16.51 -3.73
C LEU A 291 3.17 -17.35 -4.13
N LYS A 292 2.63 -18.17 -3.23
CA LYS A 292 1.47 -19.00 -3.52
C LYS A 292 0.20 -18.17 -3.66
N LEU A 293 0.01 -17.17 -2.81
CA LEU A 293 -1.11 -16.23 -2.91
C LEU A 293 -1.01 -15.40 -4.19
N MET A 294 0.18 -14.93 -4.58
CA MET A 294 0.37 -14.24 -5.87
C MET A 294 -0.02 -15.13 -7.05
N LYS A 295 0.45 -16.38 -7.07
CA LYS A 295 0.10 -17.36 -8.10
C LYS A 295 -1.41 -17.60 -8.19
N GLN A 296 -2.09 -17.67 -7.05
CA GLN A 296 -3.55 -17.78 -7.00
C GLN A 296 -4.23 -16.53 -7.59
N ARG A 297 -3.80 -15.33 -7.18
CA ARG A 297 -4.35 -14.06 -7.67
C ARG A 297 -4.17 -13.85 -9.17
N ILE A 298 -3.08 -14.36 -9.76
CA ILE A 298 -2.89 -14.37 -11.22
C ILE A 298 -3.93 -15.27 -11.89
N LYS A 299 -4.17 -16.48 -11.37
CA LYS A 299 -5.14 -17.43 -11.93
C LYS A 299 -6.59 -16.96 -11.80
N GLU A 300 -6.91 -16.26 -10.72
CA GLU A 300 -8.23 -15.67 -10.48
C GLU A 300 -8.49 -14.38 -11.28
N GLY A 301 -7.45 -13.85 -11.95
CA GLY A 301 -7.55 -12.61 -12.72
C GLY A 301 -7.56 -11.34 -11.85
N ALA A 302 -7.08 -11.42 -10.61
CA ALA A 302 -6.88 -10.26 -9.75
C ALA A 302 -5.57 -9.53 -10.05
N ILE A 303 -4.55 -10.24 -10.54
CA ILE A 303 -3.31 -9.67 -11.09
C ILE A 303 -3.39 -9.83 -12.60
N THR A 304 -3.49 -8.71 -13.32
CA THR A 304 -3.78 -8.71 -14.77
C THR A 304 -2.69 -8.08 -15.62
N SER A 305 -1.67 -7.49 -14.99
CA SER A 305 -0.56 -6.80 -15.67
C SER A 305 0.77 -7.06 -14.97
N SER A 306 1.89 -6.82 -15.68
CA SER A 306 3.24 -6.91 -15.09
C SER A 306 3.41 -5.92 -13.93
N MET A 307 2.81 -4.73 -14.05
CA MET A 307 2.80 -3.72 -13.00
C MET A 307 2.07 -4.19 -11.74
N ASP A 308 0.94 -4.89 -11.86
CA ASP A 308 0.24 -5.47 -10.70
C ASP A 308 1.08 -6.55 -10.02
N LEU A 309 1.77 -7.38 -10.83
CA LEU A 309 2.67 -8.41 -10.32
C LEU A 309 3.87 -7.79 -9.59
N ARG A 310 4.48 -6.74 -10.17
CA ARG A 310 5.56 -5.96 -9.53
C ARG A 310 5.12 -5.42 -8.18
N ARG A 311 3.94 -4.79 -8.10
CA ARG A 311 3.40 -4.29 -6.82
C ARG A 311 3.22 -5.40 -5.78
N ALA A 312 2.77 -6.57 -6.20
CA ALA A 312 2.60 -7.71 -5.29
C ALA A 312 3.95 -8.21 -4.74
N PHE A 313 4.98 -8.31 -5.59
CA PHE A 313 6.35 -8.61 -5.15
C PHE A 313 6.90 -7.54 -4.22
N SER A 314 6.78 -6.26 -4.57
CA SER A 314 7.24 -5.16 -3.72
C SER A 314 6.57 -5.19 -2.34
N LEU A 315 5.27 -5.50 -2.26
CA LEU A 315 4.56 -5.65 -0.99
C LEU A 315 5.13 -6.82 -0.16
N MET A 316 5.38 -7.98 -0.79
CA MET A 316 5.96 -9.14 -0.13
C MET A 316 7.33 -8.82 0.48
N PHE A 317 8.22 -8.19 -0.28
CA PHE A 317 9.54 -7.80 0.22
C PHE A 317 9.46 -6.68 1.25
N ALA A 318 8.61 -5.67 1.06
CA ALA A 318 8.42 -4.58 2.03
C ALA A 318 7.94 -5.10 3.39
N ASN A 319 7.01 -6.06 3.40
CA ASN A 319 6.56 -6.72 4.64
C ASN A 319 7.71 -7.42 5.36
N ALA A 320 8.55 -8.15 4.61
CA ALA A 320 9.70 -8.84 5.19
C ALA A 320 10.75 -7.86 5.72
N LEU A 321 11.07 -6.80 4.99
CA LEU A 321 12.06 -5.80 5.42
C LEU A 321 11.54 -4.92 6.57
N MET A 322 10.23 -4.71 6.67
CA MET A 322 9.62 -3.97 7.77
C MET A 322 9.54 -4.79 9.06
N TYR A 323 9.24 -6.09 8.95
CA TYR A 323 9.14 -6.96 10.11
C TYR A 323 10.52 -7.40 10.63
N ASN A 324 11.48 -7.67 9.73
CA ASN A 324 12.80 -8.15 10.11
C ASN A 324 13.79 -6.99 10.20
N HIS A 325 14.52 -6.89 11.32
CA HIS A 325 15.49 -5.81 11.52
C HIS A 325 16.67 -5.90 10.53
N PRO A 326 17.21 -4.76 10.07
CA PRO A 326 18.48 -4.74 9.34
C PRO A 326 19.59 -5.48 10.09
N GLY A 327 20.31 -6.35 9.39
CA GLY A 327 21.36 -7.21 9.97
C GLY A 327 20.92 -8.64 10.29
N THR A 328 19.61 -8.94 10.25
CA THR A 328 19.14 -10.33 10.27
C THR A 328 19.32 -11.00 8.90
N GLU A 329 19.51 -12.32 8.91
CA GLU A 329 19.71 -13.08 7.67
C GLU A 329 18.48 -13.04 6.76
N VAL A 330 17.27 -13.06 7.33
CA VAL A 330 16.01 -12.93 6.59
C VAL A 330 15.93 -11.57 5.90
N HIS A 331 16.33 -10.48 6.58
CA HIS A 331 16.37 -9.15 5.95
C HIS A 331 17.37 -9.11 4.78
N ARG A 332 18.55 -9.72 4.94
CA ARG A 332 19.57 -9.81 3.88
C ARG A 332 19.06 -10.60 2.68
N MET A 333 18.52 -11.79 2.90
CA MET A 333 17.96 -12.67 1.87
C MET A 333 16.77 -12.02 1.14
N ALA A 334 15.90 -11.32 1.88
CA ALA A 334 14.76 -10.58 1.31
C ALA A 334 15.22 -9.46 0.37
N ASN A 335 16.24 -8.68 0.77
CA ASN A 335 16.75 -7.61 -0.07
C ASN A 335 17.49 -8.15 -1.32
N GLU A 336 18.24 -9.24 -1.18
CA GLU A 336 18.91 -9.91 -2.31
C GLU A 336 17.89 -10.40 -3.36
N MET A 337 16.86 -11.12 -2.90
CA MET A 337 15.79 -11.58 -3.78
C MET A 337 14.97 -10.44 -4.39
N ARG A 338 14.78 -9.33 -3.66
CA ARG A 338 14.11 -8.13 -4.17
C ARG A 338 14.88 -7.54 -5.36
N VAL A 339 16.20 -7.36 -5.23
CA VAL A 339 17.04 -6.82 -6.31
C VAL A 339 16.98 -7.71 -7.55
N ALA A 340 17.14 -9.03 -7.37
CA ALA A 340 17.03 -9.97 -8.48
C ALA A 340 15.64 -9.96 -9.15
N THR A 341 14.57 -9.79 -8.36
CA THR A 341 13.20 -9.68 -8.88
C THR A 341 13.01 -8.40 -9.69
N ASP A 342 13.51 -7.28 -9.20
CA ASP A 342 13.43 -5.99 -9.90
C ASP A 342 14.17 -6.06 -11.25
N GLU A 343 15.33 -6.71 -11.30
CA GLU A 343 16.08 -6.95 -12.55
C GLU A 343 15.29 -7.80 -13.56
N ILE A 344 14.69 -8.91 -13.12
CA ILE A 344 13.86 -9.78 -13.97
C ILE A 344 12.68 -9.01 -14.58
N LEU A 345 12.01 -8.20 -13.77
CA LEU A 345 10.83 -7.44 -14.20
C LEU A 345 11.24 -6.27 -15.12
N ASP A 346 12.37 -5.62 -14.86
CA ASP A 346 12.90 -4.55 -15.72
C ASP A 346 13.33 -5.09 -17.08
N GLU A 347 13.94 -6.28 -17.13
CA GLU A 347 14.26 -6.96 -18.39
C GLU A 347 12.99 -7.27 -19.18
N PHE A 348 11.95 -7.79 -18.51
CA PHE A 348 10.66 -8.06 -19.15
C PHE A 348 10.05 -6.78 -19.74
N ASP A 349 10.03 -5.68 -18.99
CA ASP A 349 9.45 -4.40 -19.44
C ASP A 349 10.22 -3.79 -20.64
N ARG A 350 11.52 -4.11 -20.79
CA ARG A 350 12.34 -3.71 -21.96
C ARG A 350 12.13 -4.59 -23.18
N THR A 351 11.68 -5.84 -23.01
CA THR A 351 11.40 -6.71 -24.14
C THR A 351 10.08 -6.34 -24.83
N PRO A 352 10.03 -6.18 -26.16
CA PRO A 352 8.84 -5.75 -26.91
C PRO A 352 7.69 -6.78 -26.95
N LEU A 353 7.73 -7.81 -26.09
CA LEU A 353 6.64 -8.79 -25.89
C LEU A 353 5.65 -8.35 -24.79
N GLY A 354 5.90 -7.23 -24.12
CA GLY A 354 5.15 -6.75 -22.95
C GLY A 354 4.09 -5.67 -23.20
N SER A 355 3.73 -5.35 -24.45
CA SER A 355 2.65 -4.39 -24.79
C SER A 355 1.36 -5.07 -25.22
#